data_AF-A0A3P1BW64-F1
#
_entry.id   AF-A0A3P1BW64-F1
#
_cell.length_a   1.000
_cell.length_b   1.000
_cell.length_c   1.000
_cell.angle_alpha   90.00
_cell.angle_beta   90.00
_cell.angle_gamma   90.00
#
_symmetry.space_group_name_H-M   'P 1'
#
loop_
_entity.id
_entity.type
_entity.pdbx_description
1 polymer ?
#
loop_
_entity_poly.entity_id
_entity_poly.type
_entity_poly.pdbx_seq_one_letter_code
_entity_poly.pdbx_strand_id
1 'polypeptide(L)'
;MAQILSEIHLAEARVTKLNRVSQDSNTLIYKHLEKQVFRKYKVDTAAYSKSYTYYSSNPELLADIYKQVTEELERRKKKVDTISVAKATPIVQPQKPVDSSKTGKKKLTARIKTVVDSSNANKNKLPARLKNLKK
;
A
#
# COMPACT_ATOMS: atom_id res chain seq x y z
N MET A 1 2.89 17.32 13.50
CA MET A 1 1.80 16.33 13.31
C MET A 1 1.69 15.85 11.86
N ALA A 2 1.55 16.74 10.86
CA ALA A 2 1.36 16.37 9.46
C ALA A 2 2.37 15.34 8.90
N GLN A 3 3.66 15.46 9.23
CA GLN A 3 4.69 14.52 8.80
C GLN A 3 4.50 13.10 9.34
N ILE A 4 3.95 12.94 10.54
CA ILE A 4 3.68 11.62 11.14
C ILE A 4 2.48 11.00 10.46
N LEU A 5 1.41 11.77 10.26
CA LEU A 5 0.20 11.31 9.57
C LEU A 5 0.47 10.87 8.12
N SER A 6 1.30 11.62 7.38
CA SER A 6 1.67 11.23 6.02
C SER A 6 2.41 9.89 5.97
N GLU A 7 3.27 9.60 6.96
CA GLU A 7 3.97 8.32 7.06
C GLU A 7 3.05 7.17 7.51
N ILE A 8 2.11 7.44 8.41
CA ILE A 8 1.09 6.47 8.83
C ILE A 8 0.21 6.06 7.63
N HIS A 9 -0.31 7.03 6.88
CA HIS A 9 -1.12 6.75 5.68
C HIS A 9 -0.30 6.02 4.61
N LEU A 10 0.98 6.34 4.46
CA LEU A 10 1.86 5.62 3.54
C LEU A 10 2.12 4.18 4.00
N ALA A 11 2.28 3.95 5.31
CA ALA A 11 2.42 2.62 5.89
C ALA A 11 1.16 1.78 5.66
N GLU A 12 -0.02 2.35 5.89
CA GLU A 12 -1.30 1.72 5.60
C GLU A 12 -1.45 1.38 4.11
N ALA A 13 -1.19 2.33 3.22
CA ALA A 13 -1.23 2.10 1.78
C ALA A 13 -0.27 0.99 1.32
N ARG A 14 0.92 0.88 1.94
CA ARG A 14 1.87 -0.22 1.69
C ARG A 14 1.27 -1.56 2.10
N VAL A 15 0.66 -1.66 3.28
CA VAL A 15 0.02 -2.89 3.76
C VAL A 15 -1.16 -3.27 2.86
N THR A 16 -2.00 -2.31 2.48
CA THR A 16 -3.12 -2.52 1.55
C THR A 16 -2.64 -2.97 0.17
N LYS A 17 -1.50 -2.48 -0.31
CA LYS A 17 -0.93 -2.96 -1.58
C LYS A 17 -0.41 -4.40 -1.48
N LEU A 18 0.01 -4.82 -0.29
CA LEU A 18 0.50 -6.17 0.00
C LEU A 18 -0.62 -7.20 0.24
N ASN A 19 -1.91 -6.85 0.10
CA ASN A 19 -3.15 -7.59 0.44
C ASN A 19 -3.30 -9.01 -0.20
N ARG A 20 -2.27 -9.84 -0.04
CA ARG A 20 -2.10 -11.23 -0.48
C ARG A 20 -1.95 -12.16 0.72
N VAL A 21 -1.94 -11.60 1.93
CA VAL A 21 -1.86 -12.30 3.21
C VAL A 21 -3.17 -12.14 3.97
N SER A 22 -3.36 -12.94 5.03
CA SER A 22 -4.54 -12.85 5.89
C SER A 22 -4.65 -11.48 6.58
N GLN A 23 -5.86 -11.12 7.01
CA GLN A 23 -6.14 -9.85 7.70
C GLN A 23 -5.32 -9.69 9.00
N ASP A 24 -5.14 -10.78 9.73
CA ASP A 24 -4.36 -10.77 10.97
C ASP A 24 -2.88 -10.48 10.67
N SER A 25 -2.36 -11.05 9.58
CA SER A 25 -1.01 -10.78 9.10
C SER A 25 -0.85 -9.30 8.70
N ASN A 26 -1.81 -8.73 7.97
CA ASN A 26 -1.80 -7.30 7.62
C ASN A 26 -1.74 -6.42 8.86
N THR A 27 -2.51 -6.76 9.90
CA THR A 27 -2.52 -6.01 11.17
C THR A 27 -1.16 -6.04 11.88
N LEU A 28 -0.50 -7.19 11.91
CA LEU A 28 0.85 -7.31 12.49
C LEU A 28 1.89 -6.49 11.72
N ILE A 29 1.84 -6.53 10.39
CA ILE A 29 2.73 -5.74 9.53
C ILE A 29 2.51 -4.25 9.76
N TYR A 30 1.26 -3.80 9.78
CA TYR A 30 0.93 -2.40 10.05
C TYR A 30 1.48 -1.94 11.41
N LYS A 31 1.23 -2.70 12.49
CA LYS A 31 1.74 -2.37 13.84
C LYS A 31 3.27 -2.28 13.87
N HIS A 32 3.96 -3.11 13.09
CA HIS A 32 5.41 -3.02 12.99
C HIS A 32 5.86 -1.72 12.30
N LEU A 33 5.25 -1.37 11.17
CA LEU A 33 5.55 -0.13 10.44
C LEU A 33 5.22 1.12 11.26
N GLU A 34 4.07 1.15 11.92
CA GLU A 34 3.65 2.24 12.82
C GLU A 34 4.70 2.49 13.92
N LYS A 35 5.17 1.43 14.59
CA LYS A 35 6.25 1.54 15.59
C LYS A 35 7.54 2.11 15.00
N GLN A 36 7.88 1.76 13.75
CA GLN A 36 9.06 2.35 13.09
C GLN A 36 8.87 3.84 12.85
N VAL A 37 7.68 4.28 12.44
CA VAL A 37 7.35 5.71 12.27
C VAL A 37 7.50 6.44 13.60
N PHE A 38 6.92 5.93 14.68
CA PHE A 38 7.03 6.56 16.00
C PHE A 38 8.48 6.67 16.49
N ARG A 39 9.30 5.64 16.27
CA ARG A 39 10.74 5.67 16.55
C ARG A 39 11.47 6.72 15.72
N LYS A 40 11.16 6.86 14.43
CA LYS A 40 11.77 7.85 13.52
C LYS A 40 11.53 9.28 14.01
N TYR A 41 10.32 9.57 14.51
CA TYR A 41 9.96 10.91 14.99
C TYR A 41 10.16 11.10 16.50
N LYS A 42 10.63 10.06 17.21
CA LYS A 42 10.80 10.06 18.68
C LYS A 42 9.52 10.45 19.42
N VAL A 43 8.40 9.92 18.96
CA VAL A 43 7.07 10.17 19.55
C VAL A 43 6.57 8.88 20.19
N ASP A 44 5.92 9.01 21.35
CA ASP A 44 5.22 7.90 22.00
C ASP A 44 3.76 7.81 21.52
N THR A 45 3.17 6.61 21.58
CA THR A 45 1.79 6.36 21.16
C THR A 45 0.80 7.21 21.96
N ALA A 46 1.03 7.41 23.27
CA ALA A 46 0.15 8.24 24.10
C ALA A 46 0.19 9.72 23.68
N ALA A 47 1.39 10.23 23.37
CA ALA A 47 1.58 11.59 22.89
C ALA A 47 0.90 11.80 21.53
N TYR A 48 1.07 10.86 20.59
CA TYR A 48 0.39 10.88 19.30
C TYR A 48 -1.14 10.85 19.46
N SER A 49 -1.66 9.95 20.28
CA SER A 49 -3.11 9.82 20.54
C SER A 49 -3.69 11.12 21.09
N LYS A 50 -3.02 11.74 22.08
CA LYS A 50 -3.43 13.02 22.65
C LYS A 50 -3.48 14.13 21.59
N SER A 51 -2.44 14.24 20.77
CA SER A 51 -2.42 15.21 19.68
C SER A 51 -3.52 14.94 18.66
N TYR A 52 -3.74 13.68 18.30
CA TYR A 52 -4.79 13.31 17.34
C TYR A 52 -6.17 13.71 17.87
N THR A 53 -6.51 13.32 19.11
CA THR A 53 -7.77 13.72 19.75
C THR A 53 -7.97 15.23 19.78
N TYR A 54 -6.93 16.00 20.10
CA TYR A 54 -6.99 17.46 20.10
C TYR A 54 -7.33 18.05 18.73
N TYR A 55 -6.72 17.54 17.66
CA TYR A 55 -7.04 18.03 16.31
C TYR A 55 -8.39 17.50 15.81
N SER A 56 -8.76 16.27 16.15
CA SER A 56 -10.08 15.71 15.82
C SER A 56 -11.26 16.48 16.43
N SER A 57 -11.07 17.12 17.59
CA SER A 57 -12.09 18.01 18.17
C SER A 57 -12.12 19.41 17.54
N ASN A 58 -11.14 19.77 16.70
CA ASN A 58 -10.99 21.09 16.08
C ASN A 58 -10.89 20.95 14.55
N PRO A 59 -12.02 20.85 13.82
CA PRO A 59 -12.03 20.54 12.39
C PRO A 59 -11.21 21.50 11.53
N GLU A 60 -11.19 22.79 11.85
CA GLU A 60 -10.40 23.79 11.09
C GLU A 60 -8.90 23.49 11.17
N LEU A 61 -8.39 23.24 12.38
CA LEU A 61 -6.98 22.90 12.59
C LEU A 61 -6.62 21.55 11.94
N LEU A 62 -7.53 20.59 12.00
CA LEU A 62 -7.33 19.29 11.34
C LEU A 62 -7.28 19.44 9.82
N ALA A 63 -8.14 20.27 9.23
CA ALA A 63 -8.14 20.54 7.79
C ALA A 63 -6.80 21.12 7.33
N ASP A 64 -6.23 22.05 8.10
CA ASP A 64 -4.91 22.62 7.78
C ASP A 64 -3.78 21.60 7.88
N ILE A 65 -3.85 20.68 8.85
CA ILE A 65 -2.92 19.54 8.92
C ILE A 65 -3.05 18.66 7.67
N TYR A 66 -4.27 18.38 7.20
CA TYR A 66 -4.49 17.57 6.00
C TYR A 66 -4.04 18.26 4.71
N LYS A 67 -4.10 19.60 4.63
CA LYS A 67 -3.47 20.35 3.53
C LYS A 67 -1.96 20.08 3.50
N GLN A 68 -1.29 20.20 4.65
CA GLN A 68 0.15 19.92 4.77
C GLN A 68 0.50 18.45 4.46
N VAL A 69 -0.36 17.50 4.86
CA VAL A 69 -0.19 16.08 4.51
C VAL A 69 -0.22 15.90 2.99
N THR A 70 -1.20 16.51 2.32
CA THR A 70 -1.35 16.43 0.86
C THR A 70 -0.15 17.02 0.13
N GLU A 71 0.30 18.20 0.56
CA GLU A 71 1.50 18.86 0.02
C GLU A 71 2.76 18.00 0.19
N GLU A 72 2.94 17.37 1.36
CA GLU A 72 4.08 16.49 1.64
C GLU A 72 4.04 15.22 0.77
N LEU A 73 2.86 14.64 0.53
CA LEU A 73 2.69 13.49 -0.36
C LEU A 73 3.00 13.85 -1.82
N GLU A 74 2.49 14.99 -2.31
CA GLU A 74 2.80 15.48 -3.65
C GLU A 74 4.30 15.77 -3.82
N ARG A 75 4.93 16.37 -2.80
CA ARG A 75 6.38 16.60 -2.79
C ARG A 75 7.17 15.28 -2.87
N ARG A 76 6.71 14.23 -2.19
CA ARG A 76 7.35 12.89 -2.24
C ARG A 76 7.17 12.25 -3.61
N LYS A 77 5.98 12.36 -4.20
CA LYS A 77 5.68 11.85 -5.54
C LYS A 77 6.58 12.50 -6.60
N LYS A 78 6.64 13.83 -6.63
CA LYS A 78 7.51 14.58 -7.55
C LYS A 78 8.98 14.17 -7.44
N LYS A 79 9.49 13.95 -6.22
CA LYS A 79 10.87 13.47 -6.01
C LYS A 79 11.11 12.10 -6.66
N VAL A 80 10.15 11.17 -6.53
CA VAL A 80 10.23 9.86 -7.19
C VAL A 80 10.25 10.02 -8.71
N ASP A 81 9.39 10.86 -9.26
CA ASP A 81 9.32 11.12 -10.70
C ASP A 81 10.64 11.72 -11.23
N THR A 82 11.21 12.72 -10.54
CA THR A 82 12.49 13.32 -10.94
C THR A 82 13.67 12.34 -10.89
N ILE A 83 13.67 11.41 -9.93
CA ILE A 83 14.72 10.38 -9.82
C ILE A 83 14.55 9.32 -10.91
N SER A 84 13.32 8.99 -11.31
CA SER A 84 13.05 8.08 -12.42
C SER A 84 13.45 8.67 -13.79
N VAL A 85 13.36 9.99 -13.97
CA VAL A 85 13.80 10.69 -15.19
C VAL A 85 15.33 10.81 -15.24
N ALA A 86 16.01 11.07 -14.12
CA ALA A 86 17.48 11.20 -14.10
C ALA A 86 18.24 9.86 -14.31
N LYS A 87 17.54 8.71 -14.24
CA LYS A 87 18.13 7.39 -14.52
C LYS A 87 17.94 6.94 -15.97
N ALA A 88 17.37 7.79 -16.83
CA ALA A 88 17.17 7.52 -18.26
C ALA A 88 17.50 8.76 -19.11
N THR A 89 18.65 8.76 -19.80
CA THR A 89 18.98 9.70 -20.89
C THR A 89 19.16 8.91 -22.20
N PRO A 90 19.01 9.52 -23.39
CA PRO A 90 17.79 9.46 -24.21
C PRO A 90 18.01 8.71 -25.55
N ILE A 91 16.98 7.99 -26.04
CA ILE A 91 16.91 7.61 -27.47
C ILE A 91 15.83 8.48 -28.15
N VAL A 92 16.37 9.42 -28.93
CA VAL A 92 15.82 10.28 -29.99
C VAL A 92 14.41 9.95 -30.52
N GLN A 93 13.54 10.97 -30.52
CA GLN A 93 12.32 11.09 -31.33
C GLN A 93 12.65 11.43 -32.80
N PRO A 94 11.85 10.95 -33.76
CA PRO A 94 11.24 11.87 -34.75
C PRO A 94 9.78 11.41 -35.07
N GLN A 95 8.71 12.18 -35.31
CA GLN A 95 8.47 13.55 -35.81
C GLN A 95 7.06 14.05 -35.42
N LYS A 96 6.79 15.34 -35.69
CA LYS A 96 5.57 16.14 -35.46
C LYS A 96 4.51 15.98 -36.61
N PRO A 97 3.32 16.61 -36.53
CA PRO A 97 1.99 16.00 -36.66
C PRO A 97 1.40 16.01 -38.09
N VAL A 98 0.48 15.08 -38.39
CA VAL A 98 -0.40 15.19 -39.57
C VAL A 98 -1.81 14.70 -39.27
N ASP A 99 -2.74 15.48 -39.78
CA ASP A 99 -4.20 15.44 -39.69
C ASP A 99 -4.85 14.16 -40.25
N SER A 100 -6.17 14.03 -40.03
CA SER A 100 -7.12 13.21 -40.82
C SER A 100 -7.35 11.74 -40.43
N SER A 101 -8.53 11.51 -39.85
CA SER A 101 -9.56 10.54 -40.25
C SER A 101 -9.22 9.07 -40.62
N LYS A 102 -10.13 8.19 -40.14
CA LYS A 102 -10.76 7.05 -40.85
C LYS A 102 -10.29 5.62 -40.46
N THR A 103 -11.30 4.83 -40.06
CA THR A 103 -11.53 3.39 -40.32
C THR A 103 -10.59 2.33 -39.74
N GLY A 104 -11.20 1.34 -39.06
CA GLY A 104 -10.70 -0.04 -39.10
C GLY A 104 -10.86 -0.85 -37.81
N LYS A 105 -12.01 -1.51 -37.65
CA LYS A 105 -12.19 -2.63 -36.71
C LYS A 105 -11.18 -3.73 -37.02
N LYS A 106 -10.32 -4.15 -36.09
CA LYS A 106 -9.75 -5.52 -36.07
C LYS A 106 -9.63 -6.09 -34.65
N LYS A 107 -10.46 -7.12 -34.46
CA LYS A 107 -10.59 -8.06 -33.35
C LYS A 107 -9.34 -8.95 -33.29
N LEU A 108 -8.74 -9.14 -32.12
CA LEU A 108 -7.82 -10.26 -31.88
C LEU A 108 -8.05 -10.84 -30.49
N THR A 109 -8.85 -11.89 -30.46
CA THR A 109 -9.10 -12.76 -29.30
C THR A 109 -7.90 -13.67 -29.11
N ALA A 110 -7.14 -13.49 -28.02
CA ALA A 110 -6.11 -14.44 -27.61
C ALA A 110 -6.72 -15.51 -26.68
N ARG A 111 -6.77 -16.73 -27.22
CA ARG A 111 -7.25 -17.98 -26.63
C ARG A 111 -6.24 -18.47 -25.59
N ILE A 112 -6.52 -18.31 -24.29
CA ILE A 112 -5.75 -18.98 -23.24
C ILE A 112 -6.28 -20.40 -23.09
N LYS A 113 -5.39 -21.35 -23.37
CA LYS A 113 -5.58 -22.79 -23.31
C LYS A 113 -5.77 -23.22 -21.86
N THR A 114 -6.86 -23.93 -21.62
CA THR A 114 -7.15 -24.71 -20.42
C THR A 114 -5.98 -25.64 -20.07
N VAL A 115 -5.43 -25.50 -18.87
CA VAL A 115 -4.73 -26.59 -18.17
C VAL A 115 -5.63 -27.02 -17.03
N VAL A 116 -6.17 -28.22 -17.21
CA VAL A 116 -7.01 -28.97 -16.28
C VAL A 116 -6.11 -29.80 -15.37
N ASP A 117 -6.61 -29.99 -14.15
CA ASP A 117 -6.29 -31.02 -13.17
C ASP A 117 -4.98 -30.97 -12.37
N SER A 118 -5.12 -30.51 -11.12
CA SER A 118 -4.47 -31.12 -9.95
C SER A 118 -5.34 -30.85 -8.72
N SER A 119 -6.39 -31.66 -8.60
CA SER A 119 -7.26 -31.74 -7.43
C SER A 119 -6.46 -32.22 -6.20
N ASN A 120 -6.13 -31.30 -5.29
CA ASN A 120 -5.51 -31.60 -4.00
C ASN A 120 -6.60 -31.95 -2.97
N ALA A 121 -6.81 -33.25 -2.76
CA ALA A 121 -7.79 -33.76 -1.81
C ALA A 121 -7.23 -33.75 -0.37
N ASN A 122 -7.78 -32.81 0.40
CA ASN A 122 -7.85 -32.70 1.85
C ASN A 122 -7.96 -34.06 2.59
N LYS A 123 -7.00 -34.36 3.48
CA LYS A 123 -7.16 -35.33 4.57
C LYS A 123 -6.86 -34.65 5.91
N ASN A 124 -7.90 -34.08 6.51
CA ASN A 124 -7.96 -33.78 7.95
C ASN A 124 -7.53 -35.01 8.76
N LYS A 125 -6.38 -34.93 9.41
CA LYS A 125 -5.99 -35.84 10.50
C LYS A 125 -6.00 -35.05 11.81
N LEU A 126 -7.06 -35.27 12.59
CA LEU A 126 -7.22 -34.76 13.95
C LEU A 126 -6.04 -35.19 14.85
N PRO A 127 -5.52 -34.33 15.73
CA PRO A 127 -4.52 -34.75 16.72
C PRO A 127 -5.19 -35.56 17.85
N ALA A 128 -4.73 -36.80 18.05
CA ALA A 128 -5.11 -37.61 19.19
C ALA A 128 -4.47 -37.06 20.47
N ARG A 129 -5.27 -36.40 21.32
CA ARG A 129 -4.94 -36.06 22.71
C ARG A 129 -5.81 -36.93 23.63
N LEU A 130 -5.21 -37.40 24.72
CA LEU A 130 -5.75 -38.15 25.86
C LEU A 130 -5.49 -39.66 25.86
N LYS A 131 -4.39 -40.06 26.52
CA LYS A 131 -4.40 -41.17 27.50
C LYS A 131 -3.38 -40.89 28.61
N ASN A 132 -3.76 -40.03 29.56
CA ASN A 132 -3.29 -40.14 30.93
C ASN A 132 -4.38 -40.87 31.70
N LEU A 133 -4.18 -42.15 32.00
CA LEU A 133 -4.95 -42.83 33.03
C LEU A 133 -4.01 -43.69 33.86
N LYS A 134 -3.88 -43.24 35.10
CA LYS A 134 -3.30 -43.92 36.26
C LYS A 134 -3.52 -45.43 36.25
N LYS A 135 -2.46 -46.18 36.52
CA LYS A 135 -2.47 -47.26 37.51
C LYS A 135 -1.05 -47.46 38.04
#